data_AF-A0A9E2JDC2-F1
#
_entry.id   AF-A0A9E2JDC2-F1
#
_cell.length_a   1.000
_cell.length_b   1.000
_cell.length_c   1.000
_cell.angle_alpha   90.00
_cell.angle_beta   90.00
_cell.angle_gamma   90.00
#
_symmetry.space_group_name_H-M   'P 1'
#
loop_
_entity.id
_entity.type
_entity.pdbx_description
1 polymer ?
#
loop_
_entity_poly.entity_id
_entity_poly.type
_entity_poly.pdbx_seq_one_letter_code
_entity_poly.pdbx_strand_id
1 'polypeptide(L)'
;MPDLLFWLYLVNAILLINHEIDSAYWREWELFRLPGGITGFLLLHIPLLFVVLYGLVLVVRQSVYGLVFSLVLSLGGMFAFTIHMYFLKKGREEFDTPISKLILFATLLVSIAQVLVTIYRLTA
;
A
#
# COMPACT_ATOMS: atom_id res chain seq x y z
N MET A 1 -6.99 -6.55 20.61
CA MET A 1 -6.09 -5.44 20.22
C MET A 1 -6.68 -4.62 19.06
N PRO A 2 -7.88 -4.02 19.17
CA PRO A 2 -8.41 -3.17 18.09
C PRO A 2 -7.47 -2.02 17.76
N ASP A 3 -6.83 -1.46 18.78
CA ASP A 3 -5.86 -0.37 18.65
C ASP A 3 -4.64 -0.78 17.81
N LEU A 4 -4.17 -2.04 17.92
CA LEU A 4 -3.03 -2.52 17.13
C LEU A 4 -3.38 -2.59 15.64
N LEU A 5 -4.55 -3.12 15.29
CA LEU A 5 -4.96 -3.20 13.89
C LEU A 5 -5.15 -1.78 13.30
N PHE A 6 -5.72 -0.87 14.07
CA PHE A 6 -5.83 0.54 13.70
C PHE A 6 -4.45 1.14 13.39
N TRP A 7 -3.48 1.01 14.30
CA TRP A 7 -2.14 1.59 14.11
C TRP A 7 -1.40 0.96 12.94
N LEU A 8 -1.48 -0.36 12.78
CA LEU A 8 -0.90 -1.04 11.63
C LEU A 8 -1.51 -0.54 10.32
N TYR A 9 -2.84 -0.44 10.24
CA TYR A 9 -3.52 0.08 9.05
C TYR A 9 -3.12 1.52 8.75
N LEU A 10 -3.11 2.40 9.77
CA LEU A 10 -2.77 3.81 9.60
C LEU A 10 -1.33 3.98 9.10
N VAL A 11 -0.37 3.29 9.73
CA VAL A 11 1.04 3.33 9.30
C VAL A 11 1.20 2.77 7.89
N ASN A 12 0.53 1.65 7.57
CA ASN A 12 0.58 1.07 6.24
C ASN A 12 0.02 2.01 5.17
N ALA A 13 -1.12 2.66 5.45
CA ALA A 13 -1.70 3.65 4.57
C ALA A 13 -0.75 4.84 4.33
N ILE A 14 -0.08 5.34 5.36
CA ILE A 14 0.92 6.42 5.23
C ILE A 14 2.09 5.97 4.34
N LEU A 15 2.62 4.77 4.56
CA LEU A 15 3.73 4.24 3.79
C LEU A 15 3.37 4.04 2.31
N LEU A 16 2.21 3.44 2.04
CA LEU A 16 1.69 3.26 0.69
C LEU A 16 1.43 4.60 -0.01
N ILE A 17 0.80 5.56 0.67
CA ILE A 17 0.58 6.90 0.07
C ILE A 17 1.90 7.60 -0.24
N ASN A 18 2.91 7.51 0.64
CA ASN A 18 4.24 8.05 0.35
C ASN A 18 4.93 7.31 -0.79
N HIS A 19 4.73 5.99 -0.90
CA HIS A 19 5.20 5.23 -2.04
C HIS A 19 4.55 5.71 -3.34
N GLU A 20 3.23 5.94 -3.39
CA GLU A 20 2.56 6.46 -4.58
C GLU A 20 3.00 7.89 -4.95
N ILE A 21 3.38 8.72 -3.96
CA ILE A 21 3.99 10.03 -4.20
C ILE A 21 5.34 9.86 -4.92
N ASP A 22 6.16 8.90 -4.48
CA ASP A 22 7.42 8.54 -5.15
C ASP A 22 7.15 7.94 -6.55
N SER A 23 6.10 7.11 -6.69
CA SER A 23 5.65 6.55 -7.98
C SER A 23 5.27 7.64 -8.98
N ALA A 24 4.64 8.72 -8.51
CA ALA A 24 4.34 9.86 -9.36
C ALA A 24 5.62 10.58 -9.86
N TYR A 25 6.64 10.71 -9.00
CA TYR A 25 7.96 11.24 -9.40
C TYR A 25 8.63 10.36 -10.46
N TRP A 26 8.62 9.04 -10.26
CA TRP A 26 9.17 8.05 -11.21
C TRP A 26 8.29 7.81 -12.45
N ARG A 27 7.19 8.55 -12.59
CA ARG A 27 6.26 8.44 -13.72
C ARG A 27 5.82 7.00 -13.93
N GLU A 28 5.41 6.34 -12.86
CA GLU A 28 5.12 4.91 -12.83
C GLU A 28 4.07 4.46 -13.88
N TRP A 29 3.21 5.39 -14.32
CA TRP A 29 2.34 5.15 -15.47
C TRP A 29 3.09 4.76 -16.76
N GLU A 30 4.34 5.20 -16.96
CA GLU A 30 5.19 4.76 -18.07
C GLU A 30 5.76 3.37 -17.83
N LEU A 31 6.15 3.07 -16.58
CA LEU A 31 6.65 1.77 -16.15
C LEU A 31 5.61 0.67 -16.36
N PHE A 32 4.36 0.93 -15.99
CA PHE A 32 3.22 0.02 -16.16
C PHE A 32 2.46 0.22 -17.48
N ARG A 33 2.88 1.15 -18.33
CA ARG A 33 2.23 1.48 -19.61
C ARG A 33 0.73 1.79 -19.47
N LEU A 34 0.38 2.51 -18.41
CA LEU A 34 -0.98 2.98 -18.16
C LEU A 34 -1.37 4.08 -19.18
N PRO A 35 -2.59 4.06 -19.71
CA PRO A 35 -3.05 5.09 -20.64
C PRO A 35 -3.31 6.42 -19.90
N GLY A 36 -3.24 7.53 -20.64
CA GLY A 36 -3.63 8.86 -20.14
C GLY A 36 -2.57 9.60 -19.32
N GLY A 37 -1.35 9.05 -19.19
CA GLY A 37 -0.23 9.71 -18.51
C GLY A 37 -0.58 10.12 -17.07
N ILE A 38 -0.14 11.31 -16.65
CA ILE A 38 -0.43 11.85 -15.31
C ILE A 38 -1.94 12.01 -15.05
N THR A 39 -2.74 12.37 -16.06
CA THR A 39 -4.19 12.52 -15.90
C THR A 39 -4.84 11.18 -15.57
N GLY A 40 -4.50 10.13 -16.33
CA GLY A 40 -4.97 8.77 -16.07
C GLY A 40 -4.52 8.27 -14.70
N PHE A 41 -3.26 8.54 -14.33
CA PHE A 41 -2.70 8.19 -13.03
C PHE A 41 -3.50 8.83 -11.89
N LEU A 42 -3.75 10.15 -11.93
CA LEU A 42 -4.53 10.84 -10.91
C LEU A 42 -5.98 10.32 -10.83
N LEU A 43 -6.63 10.10 -11.96
CA LEU A 43 -8.00 9.56 -12.00
C LEU A 43 -8.08 8.15 -11.40
N LEU A 44 -7.06 7.31 -11.58
CA LEU A 44 -6.95 6.01 -10.94
C LEU A 44 -6.73 6.13 -9.42
N HIS A 45 -5.96 7.13 -8.98
CA HIS A 45 -5.62 7.33 -7.57
C HIS A 45 -6.78 7.84 -6.72
N ILE A 46 -7.72 8.60 -7.28
CA ILE A 46 -8.91 9.06 -6.56
C ILE A 46 -9.68 7.88 -5.91
N PRO A 47 -10.14 6.85 -6.65
CA PRO A 47 -10.82 5.71 -6.05
C PRO A 47 -9.88 4.85 -5.19
N LEU A 48 -8.59 4.72 -5.51
CA LEU A 48 -7.63 3.98 -4.68
C LEU A 48 -7.48 4.62 -3.29
N LEU A 49 -7.27 5.95 -3.23
CA LEU A 49 -7.19 6.68 -1.97
C LEU A 49 -8.50 6.63 -1.20
N PHE A 50 -9.65 6.68 -1.89
CA PHE A 50 -10.94 6.46 -1.24
C PHE A 50 -11.00 5.10 -0.56
N VAL A 51 -10.61 4.02 -1.25
CA VAL A 51 -10.58 2.66 -0.67
C VAL A 51 -9.65 2.61 0.54
N VAL A 52 -8.44 3.16 0.46
CA VAL A 52 -7.47 3.19 1.56
C VAL A 52 -8.06 3.91 2.78
N LEU A 53 -8.55 5.14 2.61
CA LEU A 53 -9.02 5.99 3.71
C LEU A 53 -10.37 5.51 4.27
N TYR A 54 -11.28 5.05 3.41
CA TYR A 54 -12.55 4.48 3.86
C TYR A 54 -12.35 3.18 4.63
N GLY A 55 -11.39 2.34 4.22
CA GLY A 55 -11.03 1.15 4.97
C GLY A 55 -10.54 1.46 6.39
N LEU A 56 -9.80 2.56 6.59
CA LEU A 56 -9.42 3.01 7.94
C LEU A 56 -10.65 3.34 8.79
N VAL A 57 -11.65 4.03 8.22
CA VAL A 57 -12.93 4.32 8.90
C VAL A 57 -13.63 3.01 9.31
N LEU A 58 -13.65 2.02 8.43
CA LEU A 58 -14.26 0.71 8.71
C LEU A 58 -13.51 -0.08 9.79
N VAL A 59 -12.16 0.01 9.82
CA VAL A 59 -11.33 -0.57 10.89
C VAL A 59 -11.63 0.07 12.23
N VAL A 60 -11.73 1.41 12.29
CA VAL A 60 -12.10 2.14 13.51
C VAL A 60 -13.50 1.74 14.00
N ARG A 61 -14.45 1.55 13.08
CA ARG A 61 -15.80 1.07 13.38
C ARG A 61 -15.89 -0.41 13.74
N GLN A 62 -14.75 -1.12 13.75
CA GLN A 62 -14.65 -2.55 14.04
C GLN A 62 -15.58 -3.42 13.18
N SER A 63 -15.81 -3.00 11.93
CA SER A 63 -16.65 -3.75 10.99
C SER A 63 -15.91 -4.95 10.41
N VAL A 64 -16.62 -6.04 10.09
CA VAL A 64 -16.06 -7.18 9.33
C VAL A 64 -15.50 -6.70 7.98
N TYR A 65 -16.15 -5.72 7.34
CA TYR A 65 -15.63 -5.11 6.11
C TYR A 65 -14.31 -4.37 6.35
N GLY A 66 -14.07 -3.84 7.56
CA GLY A 66 -12.78 -3.27 7.93
C GLY A 66 -11.64 -4.30 7.90
N LEU A 67 -11.91 -5.54 8.28
CA LEU A 67 -10.94 -6.64 8.17
C LEU A 67 -10.65 -6.99 6.70
N VAL A 68 -11.68 -7.01 5.85
CA VAL A 68 -11.51 -7.22 4.39
C VAL A 68 -10.64 -6.12 3.78
N PHE A 69 -10.95 -4.86 4.07
CA PHE A 69 -10.15 -3.73 3.59
C PHE A 69 -8.72 -3.76 4.14
N SER A 70 -8.54 -4.21 5.39
CA SER A 70 -7.21 -4.40 5.96
C SER A 70 -6.38 -5.44 5.21
N LEU A 71 -6.97 -6.57 4.80
CA LEU A 71 -6.30 -7.54 3.95
C LEU A 71 -5.96 -6.94 2.57
N VAL A 72 -6.91 -6.24 1.94
CA VAL A 72 -6.69 -5.61 0.63
C VAL A 72 -5.52 -4.63 0.67
N LEU A 73 -5.47 -3.75 1.66
CA LEU A 73 -4.39 -2.78 1.81
C LEU A 73 -3.03 -3.48 1.99
N SER A 74 -2.97 -4.49 2.86
CA SER A 74 -1.71 -5.22 3.09
C SER A 74 -1.25 -6.01 1.87
N LEU A 75 -2.17 -6.63 1.13
CA LEU A 75 -1.83 -7.31 -0.12
C LEU A 75 -1.33 -6.32 -1.17
N GLY A 76 -1.90 -5.12 -1.23
CA GLY A 76 -1.39 -4.01 -2.05
C GLY A 76 0.05 -3.63 -1.67
N GLY A 77 0.34 -3.48 -0.38
CA GLY A 77 1.70 -3.20 0.11
C GLY A 77 2.71 -4.30 -0.21
N MET A 78 2.32 -5.57 -0.07
CA MET A 78 3.18 -6.70 -0.46
C MET A 78 3.41 -6.74 -1.98
N PHE A 79 2.39 -6.42 -2.76
CA PHE A 79 2.49 -6.33 -4.22
C PHE A 79 3.46 -5.22 -4.64
N ALA A 80 3.32 -4.01 -4.09
CA ALA A 80 4.21 -2.89 -4.33
C ALA A 80 5.68 -3.27 -4.07
N PHE A 81 5.99 -3.79 -2.88
CA PHE A 81 7.34 -4.29 -2.59
C PHE A 81 7.83 -5.29 -3.65
N THR A 82 7.02 -6.28 -3.98
CA THR A 82 7.41 -7.37 -4.88
C THR A 82 7.72 -6.86 -6.28
N ILE A 83 6.85 -6.01 -6.84
CA ILE A 83 7.00 -5.55 -8.22
C ILE A 83 8.19 -4.58 -8.38
N HIS A 84 8.40 -3.69 -7.41
CA HIS A 84 9.54 -2.76 -7.45
C HIS A 84 10.87 -3.47 -7.17
N MET A 85 10.92 -4.44 -6.27
CA MET A 85 12.13 -5.26 -6.11
C MET A 85 12.41 -6.10 -7.35
N TYR A 86 11.38 -6.56 -8.07
CA TYR A 86 11.57 -7.23 -9.35
C TYR A 86 12.19 -6.28 -10.40
N PHE A 87 11.70 -5.05 -10.52
CA PHE A 87 12.27 -4.08 -11.46
C PHE A 87 13.69 -3.65 -11.09
N LEU A 88 13.98 -3.36 -9.82
CA LEU A 88 15.35 -3.05 -9.37
C LEU A 88 16.31 -4.20 -9.68
N LYS A 89 15.91 -5.46 -9.46
CA LYS A 89 16.70 -6.65 -9.83
C LYS A 89 16.95 -6.77 -11.34
N LYS A 90 16.15 -6.12 -12.18
CA LYS A 90 16.35 -6.03 -13.64
C LYS A 90 17.23 -4.85 -14.05
N GLY A 91 17.79 -4.09 -13.10
CA GLY A 91 18.67 -2.95 -13.36
C GLY A 91 17.93 -1.66 -13.69
N ARG A 92 16.64 -1.57 -13.35
CA ARG A 92 15.88 -0.32 -13.40
C ARG A 92 16.33 0.62 -12.28
N GLU A 93 16.29 1.93 -12.54
CA GLU A 93 16.73 2.96 -11.58
C GLU A 93 15.57 3.50 -10.74
N GLU A 94 14.33 3.24 -11.17
CA GLU A 94 13.12 3.63 -10.46
C GLU A 94 13.11 3.04 -9.04
N PHE A 95 12.85 3.89 -8.04
CA PHE A 95 12.86 3.55 -6.62
C PHE A 95 14.23 3.09 -6.06
N ASP A 96 15.36 3.40 -6.73
CA ASP A 96 16.70 2.99 -6.29
C ASP A 96 17.32 3.91 -5.21
N THR A 97 16.56 4.90 -4.69
CA THR A 97 17.05 5.76 -3.61
C THR A 97 17.00 5.04 -2.25
N PRO A 98 17.85 5.42 -1.28
CA PRO A 98 17.79 4.84 0.07
C PRO A 98 16.42 4.99 0.76
N ILE A 99 15.75 6.13 0.55
CA ILE A 99 14.45 6.41 1.16
C ILE A 99 13.33 5.61 0.47
N SER A 100 13.33 5.52 -0.85
CA SER A 100 12.38 4.69 -1.61
C SER A 100 12.45 3.23 -1.16
N LYS A 101 13.67 2.68 -1.04
CA LYS A 101 13.88 1.32 -0.52
C LYS A 101 13.38 1.18 0.91
N LEU A 102 13.70 2.13 1.80
CA LEU A 102 13.23 2.10 3.18
C LEU A 102 11.70 2.06 3.26
N ILE A 103 11.01 2.90 2.47
CA ILE A 103 9.54 2.92 2.40
C ILE A 103 9.02 1.56 1.92
N LEU A 104 9.59 0.97 0.87
CA LEU A 104 9.16 -0.33 0.35
C LEU A 104 9.36 -1.47 1.36
N PHE A 105 10.53 -1.55 2.01
CA PHE A 105 10.80 -2.55 3.04
C PHE A 105 9.91 -2.37 4.27
N ALA A 106 9.69 -1.12 4.72
CA ALA A 106 8.77 -0.83 5.81
C ALA A 106 7.33 -1.24 5.44
N THR A 107 6.90 -0.96 4.21
CA THR A 107 5.57 -1.34 3.69
C THR A 107 5.39 -2.85 3.74
N LEU A 108 6.40 -3.63 3.34
CA LEU A 108 6.36 -5.10 3.43
C LEU A 108 6.19 -5.57 4.88
N LEU A 109 7.05 -5.10 5.79
CA LEU A 109 7.05 -5.53 7.19
C LEU A 109 5.72 -5.22 7.88
N VAL A 110 5.21 -4.00 7.69
CA VAL A 110 3.92 -3.57 8.24
C VAL A 110 2.78 -4.35 7.61
N SER A 111 2.82 -4.62 6.30
CA SER A 111 1.80 -5.41 5.62
C SER A 111 1.74 -6.85 6.12
N ILE A 112 2.88 -7.52 6.35
CA ILE A 112 2.93 -8.86 6.94
C ILE A 112 2.33 -8.84 8.35
N ALA A 113 2.74 -7.90 9.19
CA ALA A 113 2.21 -7.77 10.55
C ALA A 113 0.69 -7.54 10.54
N GLN A 114 0.21 -6.65 9.67
CA GLN A 114 -1.21 -6.35 9.51
C GLN A 114 -2.01 -7.57 9.03
N VAL A 115 -1.52 -8.36 8.06
CA VAL A 115 -2.16 -9.62 7.64
C VAL A 115 -2.29 -10.58 8.81
N LEU A 116 -1.22 -10.80 9.58
CA LEU A 116 -1.23 -11.72 10.72
C LEU A 116 -2.26 -11.31 11.78
N VAL A 117 -2.29 -10.02 12.14
CA VAL A 117 -3.27 -9.47 13.10
C VAL A 117 -4.69 -9.58 12.54
N THR A 118 -4.89 -9.33 11.24
CA THR A 118 -6.20 -9.41 10.59
C THR A 118 -6.73 -10.84 10.55
N ILE A 119 -5.88 -11.82 10.19
CA ILE A 119 -6.25 -13.24 10.20
C ILE A 119 -6.60 -13.69 11.60
N TYR A 120 -5.78 -13.35 12.60
CA TYR A 120 -6.08 -13.66 14.00
C TYR A 120 -7.47 -13.13 14.42
N ARG A 121 -7.81 -11.89 14.02
CA ARG A 121 -9.11 -11.25 14.29
C ARG A 121 -10.28 -11.87 13.54
N LEU A 122 -10.04 -12.58 12.43
CA LEU A 122 -11.07 -13.30 11.68
C LEU A 122 -11.34 -14.69 12.26
N THR A 123 -10.37 -15.29 12.94
CA THR A 123 -10.44 -16.67 13.44
C THR A 123 -10.68 -16.79 14.95
N ALA A 124 -10.53 -15.69 15.70
CA ALA A 124 -10.74 -15.62 17.14
C ALA A 124 -12.09 -14.97 17.48
#